data_AF-A0A3D0ZDI2-F1
#
_entry.id   AF-A0A3D0ZDI2-F1
#
_cell.length_a   1.000
_cell.length_b   1.000
_cell.length_c   1.000
_cell.angle_alpha   90.00
_cell.angle_beta   90.00
_cell.angle_gamma   90.00
#
_symmetry.space_group_name_H-M   'P 1'
#
loop_
_entity.id
_entity.type
_entity.pdbx_description
1 polymer ?
#
loop_
_entity_poly.entity_id
_entity_poly.type
_entity_poly.pdbx_seq_one_letter_code
_entity_poly.pdbx_strand_id
1 'polypeptide(L)'
;MNNGLPRPVTAVVIVAAGSGERLGYGMPKARVQLGGDAILTHALRGVAAAGIARQICVALPPGDTVLQELCAAFAEELRAAHAGNPESPLPLVTTVDGGDTRAASVRSALDALLDGTEAVLVHDAARALTPEYVFHRVVDALAAGAVAVIP
;
A
#
# COMPACT_ATOMS: atom_id res chain seq x y z
N MET A 1 -30.96 4.76 -6.45
CA MET A 1 -29.93 5.03 -7.47
C MET A 1 -28.74 5.62 -6.75
N ASN A 2 -27.65 4.86 -6.63
CA ASN A 2 -26.48 5.25 -5.84
C ASN A 2 -25.67 6.24 -6.69
N ASN A 3 -26.04 7.53 -6.64
CA ASN A 3 -25.37 8.58 -7.39
C ASN A 3 -24.11 9.05 -6.64
N GLY A 4 -23.25 8.11 -6.28
CA GLY A 4 -21.95 8.39 -5.68
C GLY A 4 -21.09 9.08 -6.74
N LEU A 5 -20.46 10.20 -6.37
CA LEU A 5 -19.44 10.83 -7.20
C LEU A 5 -18.41 9.77 -7.62
N PRO A 6 -17.90 9.81 -8.86
CA PRO A 6 -16.87 8.89 -9.30
C PRO A 6 -15.67 9.01 -8.35
N ARG A 7 -15.20 7.88 -7.83
CA ARG A 7 -14.00 7.85 -6.98
C ARG A 7 -12.77 8.21 -7.82
N PRO A 8 -11.81 8.96 -7.26
CA PRO A 8 -10.59 9.30 -7.96
C PRO A 8 -9.76 8.06 -8.26
N VAL A 9 -9.02 8.07 -9.36
CA VAL A 9 -8.01 7.05 -9.67
C VAL A 9 -6.94 7.11 -8.59
N THR A 10 -6.92 6.12 -7.71
CA THR A 10 -6.16 6.18 -6.45
C THR A 10 -4.95 5.25 -6.49
N ALA A 11 -3.80 5.76 -6.06
CA ALA A 11 -2.64 4.95 -5.71
C ALA A 11 -2.48 4.89 -4.17
N VAL A 12 -1.93 3.78 -3.68
CA VAL A 12 -1.56 3.64 -2.27
C VAL A 12 -0.05 3.46 -2.18
N VAL A 13 0.60 4.36 -1.46
CA VAL A 13 2.01 4.25 -1.09
C VAL A 13 2.10 3.55 0.26
N ILE A 14 2.73 2.39 0.31
CA ILE A 14 3.06 1.71 1.56
C ILE A 14 4.50 2.02 1.95
N VAL A 15 4.69 2.71 3.07
CA VAL A 15 6.02 3.02 3.58
C VAL A 15 6.51 1.87 4.47
N ALA A 16 7.53 1.17 4.01
CA ALA A 16 8.10 -0.01 4.65
C ALA A 16 9.64 0.03 4.79
N ALA A 17 10.29 1.13 4.38
CA ALA A 17 11.75 1.31 4.44
C ALA A 17 12.35 1.50 5.83
N GLY A 18 11.51 1.62 6.88
CA GLY A 18 11.97 1.84 8.24
C GLY A 18 12.72 0.65 8.83
N SER A 19 13.90 0.92 9.41
CA SER A 19 14.80 -0.08 10.03
C SER A 19 14.19 -0.86 11.19
N GLY A 20 13.16 -0.32 11.85
CA GLY A 20 12.54 -0.99 12.99
C GLY A 20 13.36 -1.00 14.27
N GLU A 21 14.39 -0.15 14.39
CA GLU A 21 15.31 -0.09 15.54
C GLU A 21 14.61 -0.12 16.90
N ARG A 22 13.51 0.63 17.07
CA ARG A 22 12.75 0.67 18.34
C ARG A 22 12.08 -0.65 18.72
N LEU A 23 11.87 -1.57 17.77
CA LEU A 23 11.32 -2.89 18.03
C LEU A 23 12.39 -3.91 18.45
N GLY A 24 13.68 -3.63 18.22
CA GLY A 24 14.78 -4.44 18.74
C GLY A 24 14.98 -5.82 18.10
N TYR A 25 14.29 -6.17 17.01
CA TYR A 25 14.39 -7.50 16.37
C TYR A 25 15.59 -7.65 15.40
N GLY A 26 16.46 -6.64 15.25
CA GLY A 26 17.61 -6.70 14.35
C GLY A 26 17.26 -6.84 12.87
N MET A 27 16.00 -6.54 12.50
CA MET A 27 15.47 -6.64 11.14
C MET A 27 14.49 -5.49 10.87
N PRO A 28 14.30 -5.08 9.60
CA PRO A 28 13.27 -4.13 9.20
C PRO A 28 11.92 -4.50 9.80
N LYS A 29 11.26 -3.49 10.38
CA LYS A 29 9.95 -3.67 11.05
C LYS A 29 8.96 -4.37 10.13
N ALA A 30 8.99 -4.08 8.83
CA ALA A 30 8.14 -4.68 7.81
C ALA A 30 8.17 -6.22 7.75
N ARG A 31 9.28 -6.84 8.18
CA ARG A 31 9.46 -8.31 8.22
C ARG A 31 9.01 -8.96 9.53
N VAL A 32 8.69 -8.18 10.56
CA VAL A 32 8.25 -8.72 11.85
C VAL A 32 6.98 -9.55 11.64
N GLN A 33 6.91 -10.69 12.30
CA GLN A 33 5.80 -11.64 12.17
C GLN A 33 4.63 -11.25 13.08
N LEU A 34 3.43 -11.37 12.55
CA LEU A 34 2.16 -11.21 13.23
C LEU A 34 1.24 -12.35 12.78
N GLY A 35 0.87 -13.25 13.68
CA GLY A 35 -0.03 -14.36 13.34
C GLY A 35 0.50 -15.29 12.24
N GLY A 36 1.83 -15.40 12.08
CA GLY A 36 2.47 -16.29 11.09
C GLY A 36 2.84 -15.63 9.76
N ASP A 37 2.43 -14.38 9.53
CA ASP A 37 2.79 -13.60 8.35
C ASP A 37 3.52 -12.30 8.72
N ALA A 38 4.33 -11.77 7.79
CA ALA A 38 4.98 -10.48 7.99
C ALA A 38 3.95 -9.34 8.07
N ILE A 39 4.22 -8.32 8.89
CA ILE A 39 3.32 -7.16 8.99
C ILE A 39 3.09 -6.46 7.63
N LEU A 40 4.07 -6.49 6.72
CA LEU A 40 3.91 -5.95 5.37
C LEU A 40 2.87 -6.74 4.57
N THR A 41 2.87 -8.07 4.70
CA THR A 41 1.87 -8.93 4.06
C THR A 41 0.45 -8.59 4.52
N HIS A 42 0.26 -8.35 5.83
CA HIS A 42 -1.02 -7.91 6.37
C HIS A 42 -1.46 -6.55 5.82
N ALA A 43 -0.53 -5.58 5.76
CA ALA A 43 -0.83 -4.26 5.19
C ALA A 43 -1.20 -4.34 3.69
N LEU A 44 -0.45 -5.14 2.91
CA LEU A 44 -0.71 -5.40 1.49
C LEU A 44 -2.10 -6.02 1.28
N ARG A 45 -2.44 -7.07 2.06
CA ARG A 45 -3.75 -7.71 2.02
C ARG A 45 -4.87 -6.73 2.37
N GLY A 46 -4.72 -5.93 3.42
CA GLY A 46 -5.73 -4.94 3.81
C GLY A 46 -5.97 -3.87 2.73
N VAL A 47 -4.90 -3.36 2.11
CA VAL A 47 -5.01 -2.38 1.01
C VAL A 47 -5.64 -3.00 -0.24
N ALA A 48 -5.25 -4.22 -0.60
CA ALA A 48 -5.82 -4.91 -1.75
C ALA A 48 -7.30 -5.26 -1.53
N ALA A 49 -7.67 -5.74 -0.34
CA ALA A 49 -9.04 -6.06 0.03
C ALA A 49 -9.96 -4.83 0.02
N ALA A 50 -9.44 -3.65 0.39
CA ALA A 50 -10.18 -2.40 0.29
C ALA A 50 -10.57 -2.05 -1.16
N GLY A 51 -9.93 -2.62 -2.19
CA GLY A 51 -10.36 -2.48 -3.59
C GLY A 51 -10.38 -1.04 -4.10
N ILE A 52 -9.65 -0.13 -3.45
CA ILE A 52 -9.60 1.30 -3.82
C ILE A 52 -8.40 1.64 -4.71
N ALA A 53 -7.38 0.79 -4.74
CA ALA A 53 -6.10 1.09 -5.36
C ALA A 53 -6.05 0.60 -6.81
N ARG A 54 -5.64 1.47 -7.74
CA ARG A 54 -5.13 1.07 -9.06
C ARG A 54 -3.68 0.59 -8.97
N GLN A 55 -2.91 1.19 -8.07
CA GLN A 55 -1.52 0.84 -7.82
C GLN A 55 -1.25 0.80 -6.32
N ILE A 56 -0.51 -0.21 -5.88
CA ILE A 56 0.10 -0.29 -4.56
C ILE A 56 1.61 -0.18 -4.76
N CYS A 57 2.20 0.96 -4.41
CA CYS A 57 3.64 1.19 -4.51
C CYS A 57 4.27 1.08 -3.12
N VAL A 58 5.22 0.15 -2.95
CA VAL A 58 5.86 -0.11 -1.66
C VAL A 58 7.27 0.47 -1.64
N ALA A 59 7.54 1.42 -0.74
CA ALA A 59 8.90 1.91 -0.50
C ALA A 59 9.60 1.01 0.52
N LEU A 60 10.64 0.30 0.06
CA LEU A 60 11.40 -0.71 0.82
C LEU A 60 12.76 -0.16 1.25
N PRO A 61 13.47 -0.79 2.22
CA PRO A 61 14.86 -0.45 2.47
C PRO A 61 15.68 -0.69 1.18
N PRO A 62 16.61 0.20 0.81
CA PRO A 62 17.39 0.05 -0.41
C PRO A 62 18.03 -1.33 -0.54
N GLY A 63 17.74 -2.03 -1.64
CA GLY A 63 18.32 -3.34 -1.93
C GLY A 63 17.85 -4.50 -1.03
N ASP A 64 16.78 -4.35 -0.26
CA ASP A 64 16.22 -5.45 0.55
C ASP A 64 15.50 -6.48 -0.33
N THR A 65 16.26 -7.46 -0.82
CA THR A 65 15.75 -8.51 -1.72
C THR A 65 14.67 -9.37 -1.07
N VAL A 66 14.71 -9.57 0.25
CA VAL A 66 13.72 -10.38 0.98
C VAL A 66 12.35 -9.71 0.93
N LEU A 67 12.30 -8.39 1.17
CA LEU A 67 11.05 -7.65 1.08
C LEU A 67 10.56 -7.48 -0.37
N GLN A 68 11.48 -7.38 -1.33
CA GLN A 68 11.13 -7.36 -2.76
C GLN A 68 10.49 -8.68 -3.19
N GLU A 69 11.08 -9.82 -2.82
CA GLU A 69 10.55 -11.16 -3.07
C GLU A 69 9.17 -11.36 -2.42
N LEU A 70 8.99 -10.87 -1.18
CA LEU A 70 7.69 -10.89 -0.50
C LEU A 70 6.62 -10.13 -1.28
N CYS A 71 6.93 -8.92 -1.76
CA CYS A 71 5.99 -8.13 -2.56
C CYS A 71 5.67 -8.81 -3.91
N ALA A 72 6.67 -9.41 -4.56
CA ALA A 72 6.48 -10.16 -5.79
C ALA A 72 5.59 -11.39 -5.58
N ALA A 73 5.84 -12.17 -4.52
CA ALA A 73 5.03 -13.33 -4.17
C ALA A 73 3.57 -12.93 -3.89
N PHE A 74 3.35 -11.83 -3.16
CA PHE A 74 2.01 -11.29 -2.93
C PHE A 74 1.32 -10.87 -4.24
N ALA A 75 2.04 -10.24 -5.18
CA ALA A 75 1.49 -9.86 -6.47
C ALA A 75 1.04 -11.08 -7.29
N GLU A 76 1.81 -12.17 -7.26
CA GLU A 76 1.42 -13.44 -7.90
C GLU A 76 0.21 -14.08 -7.23
N GLU A 77 0.15 -14.11 -5.89
CA GLU A 77 -1.01 -14.60 -5.12
C GLU A 77 -2.28 -13.83 -5.51
N LEU A 78 -2.18 -12.50 -5.60
CA LEU A 78 -3.28 -11.63 -5.96
C LEU A 78 -3.77 -11.90 -7.40
N ARG A 79 -2.85 -12.07 -8.37
CA ARG A 79 -3.21 -12.43 -9.75
C ARG A 79 -3.86 -13.79 -9.85
N ALA A 80 -3.35 -14.79 -9.11
CA ALA A 80 -3.92 -16.13 -9.09
C ALA A 80 -5.34 -16.13 -8.51
N ALA A 81 -5.59 -15.39 -7.42
CA ALA A 81 -6.92 -15.24 -6.83
C ALA A 81 -7.90 -14.52 -7.78
N HIS A 82 -7.41 -13.58 -8.59
CA HIS A 82 -8.21 -12.81 -9.52
C HIS A 82 -8.61 -13.55 -10.80
N ALA A 83 -7.92 -14.64 -11.17
CA ALA A 83 -8.24 -15.44 -12.35
C ALA A 83 -9.70 -15.95 -12.38
N GLY A 84 -10.38 -16.00 -11.22
CA GLY A 84 -11.80 -16.34 -11.11
C GLY A 84 -12.79 -15.19 -11.25
N ASN A 85 -12.36 -13.93 -11.38
CA ASN A 85 -13.24 -12.76 -11.43
C ASN A 85 -12.64 -11.58 -12.23
N PRO A 86 -12.58 -11.66 -13.58
CA PRO A 86 -11.90 -10.70 -14.44
C PRO A 86 -12.52 -9.29 -14.47
N GLU A 87 -13.73 -9.09 -13.92
CA GLU A 87 -14.38 -7.78 -13.88
C GLU A 87 -13.91 -6.91 -12.69
N SER A 88 -13.21 -7.50 -11.71
CA SER A 88 -12.70 -6.76 -10.54
C SER A 88 -11.35 -6.08 -10.87
N PRO A 89 -11.18 -4.77 -10.73
CA PRO A 89 -9.88 -4.14 -10.98
C PRO A 89 -8.82 -4.64 -9.99
N LEU A 90 -7.76 -5.27 -10.51
CA LEU A 90 -6.60 -5.73 -9.73
C LEU A 90 -5.54 -4.63 -9.65
N PRO A 91 -5.09 -4.23 -8.45
CA PRO A 91 -4.02 -3.24 -8.34
C PRO A 91 -2.71 -3.77 -8.92
N LEU A 92 -1.98 -2.91 -9.61
CA LEU A 92 -0.56 -3.14 -9.89
C LEU A 92 0.23 -3.00 -8.59
N VAL A 93 1.00 -4.03 -8.21
CA VAL A 93 1.93 -3.96 -7.08
C VAL A 93 3.34 -3.64 -7.62
N THR A 94 3.92 -2.53 -7.17
CA THR A 94 5.29 -2.13 -7.50
C THR A 94 6.11 -1.86 -6.24
N THR A 95 7.42 -1.91 -6.36
CA THR A 95 8.35 -1.60 -5.27
C THR A 95 9.36 -0.53 -5.73
N VAL A 96 9.84 0.26 -4.78
CA VAL A 96 10.93 1.21 -4.97
C VAL A 96 11.87 1.16 -3.78
N ASP A 97 13.12 1.58 -3.99
CA ASP A 97 14.02 1.89 -2.88
C ASP A 97 13.55 3.18 -2.19
N GLY A 98 13.29 3.07 -0.89
CA GLY A 98 13.01 4.19 -0.01
C GLY A 98 14.26 4.99 0.34
N GLY A 99 14.07 6.09 1.06
CA GLY A 99 15.18 6.93 1.54
C GLY A 99 15.31 6.91 3.06
N ASP A 100 16.35 7.59 3.55
CA ASP A 100 16.73 7.64 4.98
C ASP A 100 15.62 8.19 5.91
N THR A 101 14.64 8.89 5.35
CA THR A 101 13.48 9.39 6.08
C THR A 101 12.19 8.84 5.50
N ARG A 102 11.14 8.83 6.33
CA ARG A 102 9.77 8.55 5.87
C ARG A 102 9.38 9.45 4.68
N ALA A 103 9.72 10.74 4.74
CA ALA A 103 9.40 11.69 3.67
C ALA A 103 10.16 11.38 2.38
N ALA A 104 11.44 11.03 2.46
CA ALA A 104 12.23 10.61 1.29
C ALA A 104 11.68 9.33 0.67
N SER A 105 11.28 8.35 1.50
CA SER A 105 10.63 7.13 1.02
C SER A 105 9.31 7.39 0.29
N VAL A 106 8.50 8.30 0.82
CA VAL A 106 7.25 8.74 0.15
C VAL A 106 7.57 9.45 -1.16
N ARG A 107 8.59 10.32 -1.20
CA ARG A 107 9.02 11.01 -2.43
C ARG A 107 9.42 10.01 -3.52
N SER A 108 10.24 9.01 -3.21
CA SER A 108 10.62 7.95 -4.17
C SER A 108 9.41 7.21 -4.72
N ALA A 109 8.43 6.88 -3.86
CA ALA A 109 7.22 6.19 -4.28
C ALA A 109 6.32 7.08 -5.16
N LEU A 110 6.18 8.38 -4.82
CA LEU A 110 5.43 9.34 -5.61
C LEU A 110 5.98 9.49 -7.04
N ASP A 111 7.30 9.46 -7.20
CA ASP A 111 7.95 9.58 -8.51
C ASP A 111 7.79 8.32 -9.38
N ALA A 112 7.35 7.20 -8.80
CA ALA A 112 7.10 5.93 -9.49
C ALA A 112 5.61 5.60 -9.67
N LEU A 113 4.71 6.54 -9.38
CA LEU A 113 3.28 6.33 -9.57
C LEU A 113 2.91 6.37 -11.05
N LEU A 114 1.88 5.61 -11.40
CA LEU A 114 1.33 5.60 -12.76
C LEU A 114 0.74 6.96 -13.14
N ASP A 115 0.89 7.31 -14.41
CA ASP A 115 0.18 8.44 -15.02
C ASP A 115 -1.33 8.32 -14.82
N GLY A 116 -1.99 9.46 -14.64
CA GLY A 116 -3.43 9.52 -14.36
C GLY A 116 -3.81 9.16 -12.93
N THR A 117 -2.85 9.02 -12.01
CA THR A 117 -3.14 8.99 -10.57
C THR A 117 -3.68 10.35 -10.12
N GLU A 118 -4.90 10.37 -9.58
CA GLU A 118 -5.60 11.58 -9.13
C GLU A 118 -5.52 11.76 -7.61
N ALA A 119 -5.43 10.66 -6.87
CA ALA A 119 -5.33 10.65 -5.42
C ALA A 119 -4.24 9.69 -4.93
N VAL A 120 -3.54 10.06 -3.85
CA VAL A 120 -2.52 9.23 -3.21
C VAL A 120 -2.82 9.07 -1.73
N LEU A 121 -2.96 7.83 -1.29
CA LEU A 121 -3.01 7.49 0.14
C LEU A 121 -1.63 7.00 0.59
N VAL A 122 -1.08 7.62 1.63
CA VAL A 122 0.18 7.17 2.24
C VAL A 122 -0.12 6.35 3.49
N HIS A 123 0.26 5.08 3.48
CA HIS A 123 0.02 4.12 4.54
C HIS A 123 1.35 3.61 5.12
N ASP A 124 1.47 3.54 6.45
CA ASP A 124 2.65 2.96 7.07
C ASP A 124 2.45 1.44 7.20
N ALA A 125 3.39 0.61 6.73
CA ALA A 125 3.33 -0.86 6.89
C ALA A 125 3.20 -1.30 8.37
N ALA A 126 3.65 -0.44 9.29
CA ALA A 126 3.48 -0.59 10.72
C ALA A 126 2.02 -0.64 11.21
N ARG A 127 1.06 -0.18 10.42
CA ARG A 127 -0.38 -0.13 10.73
C ARG A 127 -1.13 -1.28 10.04
N ALA A 128 -0.51 -2.45 10.07
CA ALA A 128 -0.87 -3.66 9.33
C ALA A 128 -2.31 -4.15 9.47
N LEU A 129 -3.03 -3.75 10.53
CA LEU A 129 -4.41 -4.17 10.82
C LEU A 129 -5.42 -3.04 10.59
N THR A 130 -5.11 -2.07 9.74
CA THR A 130 -6.03 -0.97 9.45
C THR A 130 -7.27 -1.52 8.72
N PRO A 131 -8.49 -1.32 9.25
CA PRO A 131 -9.70 -1.84 8.61
C PRO A 131 -9.99 -1.19 7.25
N GLU A 132 -10.60 -1.94 6.34
CA GLU A 132 -10.97 -1.48 4.98
C GLU A 132 -11.79 -0.18 4.97
N TYR A 133 -12.75 -0.04 5.91
CA TYR A 133 -13.61 1.14 6.00
C TYR A 133 -12.82 2.45 6.21
N VAL A 134 -11.60 2.38 6.77
CA VAL A 134 -10.75 3.56 6.96
C VAL A 134 -10.26 4.07 5.61
N PHE A 135 -9.85 3.18 4.71
CA PHE A 135 -9.44 3.56 3.36
C PHE A 135 -10.61 4.14 2.56
N HIS A 136 -11.80 3.51 2.67
CA HIS A 136 -13.01 4.02 2.03
C HIS A 136 -13.37 5.42 2.50
N ARG A 137 -13.39 5.67 3.82
CA ARG A 137 -13.66 7.00 4.38
C ARG A 137 -12.73 8.08 3.83
N VAL A 138 -11.45 7.76 3.68
CA VAL A 138 -10.45 8.70 3.13
C VAL A 138 -10.73 8.98 1.65
N VAL A 139 -10.92 7.94 0.83
CA VAL A 139 -11.19 8.08 -0.61
C VAL A 139 -12.51 8.80 -0.87
N ASP A 140 -13.56 8.49 -0.09
CA ASP A 140 -14.87 9.12 -0.24
C ASP A 140 -14.81 10.61 0.17
N ALA A 141 -14.04 10.98 1.18
CA ALA A 141 -13.81 12.38 1.54
C ALA A 141 -13.03 13.14 0.45
N LEU A 142 -12.03 12.51 -0.19
CA LEU A 142 -11.32 13.08 -1.33
C LEU A 142 -12.27 13.27 -2.53
N ALA A 143 -13.11 12.27 -2.82
CA ALA A 143 -14.13 12.35 -3.87
C ALA A 143 -15.16 13.46 -3.60
N ALA A 144 -15.44 13.77 -2.33
CA ALA A 144 -16.30 14.87 -1.90
C ALA A 144 -15.62 16.26 -1.97
N GLY A 145 -14.37 16.35 -2.45
CA GLY A 145 -13.66 17.60 -2.67
C GLY A 145 -12.71 18.03 -1.56
N ALA A 146 -12.42 17.17 -0.58
CA ALA A 146 -11.37 17.45 0.39
C ALA A 146 -9.99 17.51 -0.31
N VAL A 147 -9.19 18.53 0.02
CA VAL A 147 -7.83 18.68 -0.53
C VAL A 147 -6.85 17.71 0.12
N ALA A 148 -7.03 17.41 1.42
CA ALA A 148 -6.25 16.45 2.17
C ALA A 148 -7.10 15.88 3.31
N VAL A 149 -6.87 14.60 3.65
CA VAL A 149 -7.65 13.88 4.66
C VAL A 149 -6.71 13.07 5.54
N ILE A 150 -6.93 13.14 6.85
CA ILE A 150 -6.32 12.24 7.84
C ILE A 150 -7.49 11.43 8.43
N PRO A 151 -7.43 10.08 8.44
CA PRO A 151 -8.55 9.22 8.83
C PRO A 151 -9.02 9.37 10.28
#